data_AF-A0A652M314-F1
#
_entry.id   AF-A0A652M314-F1
#
_cell.length_a   1.000
_cell.length_b   1.000
_cell.length_c   1.000
_cell.angle_alpha   90.00
_cell.angle_beta   90.00
_cell.angle_gamma   90.00
#
_symmetry.space_group_name_H-M   'P 1'
#
loop_
_entity.id
_entity.type
_entity.pdbx_description
1 polymer ?
#
loop_
_entity_poly.entity_id
_entity_poly.type
_entity_poly.pdbx_seq_one_letter_code
_entity_poly.pdbx_strand_id
1 'polypeptide(L)' 'EQRVTLLVNPLLSDGRLKAVYESWGYKQVGSQQPFADSPVFASMVRDPLR' A
#
# COMPACT_ATOMS: atom_id res chain seq x y z
N GLU A 1 -4.35 19.00 5.52
CA GLU A 1 -3.38 17.88 5.43
C GLU A 1 -3.43 17.29 4.02
N GLN A 2 -2.29 17.08 3.35
CA GLN A 2 -2.22 16.36 2.07
C GLN A 2 -1.49 15.04 2.30
N ARG A 3 -2.20 13.91 2.32
CA ARG A 3 -1.60 12.56 2.41
C ARG A 3 -1.86 11.83 1.09
N VAL A 4 -0.89 11.07 0.62
CA VAL A 4 -1.05 10.19 -0.56
C VAL A 4 -1.38 8.79 -0.08
N THR A 5 -2.46 8.19 -0.58
CA THR A 5 -2.87 6.81 -0.27
C THR A 5 -2.72 5.93 -1.50
N LEU A 6 -2.15 4.73 -1.32
CA LEU A 6 -1.99 3.72 -2.35
C LEU A 6 -2.51 2.36 -1.85
N LEU A 7 -3.17 1.62 -2.74
CA LEU A 7 -3.53 0.21 -2.51
C LEU A 7 -2.53 -0.67 -3.25
N VAL A 8 -1.87 -1.57 -2.52
CA VAL A 8 -0.85 -2.47 -3.06
C VAL A 8 -1.35 -3.91 -2.93
N ASN A 9 -1.41 -4.67 -4.02
CA ASN A 9 -1.64 -6.11 -3.94
C ASN A 9 -0.31 -6.80 -3.56
N PRO A 10 -0.18 -7.36 -2.34
CA PRO A 10 1.06 -7.98 -1.90
C PRO A 10 1.34 -9.32 -2.59
N LEU A 11 0.35 -9.91 -3.26
CA LEU A 11 0.52 -11.16 -4.01
C LEU A 11 1.19 -10.96 -5.37
N LEU A 12 1.33 -9.71 -5.83
CA LEU A 12 2.03 -9.40 -7.07
C LEU A 12 3.53 -9.20 -6.81
N SER A 13 4.35 -9.56 -7.82
CA SER A 13 5.81 -9.37 -7.79
C SER A 13 6.50 -9.99 -6.57
N ASP A 14 6.03 -11.16 -6.12
CA ASP A 14 6.55 -11.90 -4.96
C ASP A 14 6.65 -11.04 -3.69
N GLY A 15 5.71 -10.10 -3.48
CA GLY A 15 5.71 -9.20 -2.33
C GLY A 15 6.72 -8.05 -2.40
N ARG A 16 7.55 -7.98 -3.45
CA ARG A 16 8.59 -6.94 -3.61
C ARG A 16 8.01 -5.54 -3.78
N LEU A 17 6.79 -5.44 -4.33
CA LEU A 17 6.14 -4.15 -4.56
C LEU A 17 5.96 -3.37 -3.26
N LYS A 18 5.56 -4.05 -2.18
CA LYS A 18 5.43 -3.45 -0.85
C LYS A 18 6.77 -2.91 -0.35
N ALA A 19 7.85 -3.69 -0.47
CA ALA A 19 9.19 -3.28 -0.04
C ALA A 19 9.70 -2.04 -0.81
N VAL A 20 9.40 -1.93 -2.11
CA VAL A 20 9.74 -0.74 -2.90
C VAL A 20 9.00 0.48 -2.35
N TYR A 21 7.69 0.39 -2.12
CA TYR A 21 6.93 1.51 -1.57
C TYR A 21 7.36 1.90 -0.16
N GLU A 22 7.74 0.93 0.67
CA GLU A 22 8.33 1.18 2.00
C GLU A 22 9.65 1.97 1.88
N SER A 23 10.52 1.64 0.93
CA SER A 23 11.75 2.39 0.68
C SER A 23 11.50 3.84 0.24
N TRP A 24 10.33 4.11 -0.37
CA TRP A 24 9.91 5.45 -0.76
C TRP A 24 9.17 6.22 0.34
N GLY A 25 9.11 5.65 1.55
CA GLY A 25 8.51 6.25 2.73
C GLY A 25 7.01 5.98 2.90
N TYR A 26 6.41 5.12 2.08
CA TYR A 26 5.04 4.67 2.34
C TYR A 26 5.00 3.74 3.55
N LYS A 27 3.97 3.90 4.37
CA LYS A 27 3.72 3.08 5.55
C LYS A 27 2.36 2.41 5.41
N GLN A 28 2.28 1.13 5.71
CA GLN A 28 1.01 0.44 5.74
C GLN A 28 0.17 0.92 6.93
N VAL A 29 -1.08 1.27 6.65
CA VAL A 29 -2.07 1.72 7.64
C VAL A 29 -3.27 0.79 7.75
N GLY A 30 -3.38 -0.18 6.85
CA GLY A 30 -4.43 -1.18 6.91
C GLY A 30 -4.37 -2.18 5.77
N SER A 31 -5.43 -2.97 5.69
CA SER A 31 -5.70 -3.89 4.58
C SER A 31 -7.13 -3.69 4.10
N GLN A 32 -7.35 -3.80 2.79
CA GLN A 32 -8.65 -3.64 2.16
C GLN A 32 -8.93 -4.84 1.25
N GLN A 33 -10.12 -5.42 1.39
CA GLN A 33 -10.67 -6.38 0.43
C GLN A 33 -12.01 -5.84 -0.08
N PRO A 34 -12.05 -5.23 -1.28
CA PRO A 34 -13.24 -4.50 -1.71
C PRO A 34 -14.48 -5.38 -1.95
N PHE A 35 -14.30 -6.68 -2.22
CA PHE A 35 -15.36 -7.69 -2.33
C PHE A 35 -14.77 -9.09 -2.10
N ALA A 36 -15.60 -10.08 -1.79
CA ALA A 36 -15.17 -11.40 -1.31
C ALA A 36 -14.13 -12.11 -2.21
N ASP A 37 -14.24 -11.94 -3.53
CA ASP A 37 -13.36 -12.59 -4.51
C ASP A 37 -12.14 -11.73 -4.89
N SER A 38 -12.01 -10.55 -4.28
CA SER A 38 -10.90 -9.64 -4.52
C SER A 38 -9.66 -10.05 -3.73
N PRO A 39 -8.44 -9.80 -4.23
CA PRO A 39 -7.24 -9.87 -3.42
C PRO A 39 -7.32 -8.94 -2.20
N VAL A 40 -6.62 -9.30 -1.13
CA VAL A 40 -6.39 -8.40 0.00
C VAL A 40 -5.30 -7.41 -0.37
N PHE A 41 -5.65 -6.13 -0.49
CA PHE A 41 -4.70 -5.05 -0.73
C PHE A 41 -4.15 -4.51 0.59
N ALA A 42 -2.88 -4.13 0.62
CA ALA A 42 -2.30 -3.31 1.67
C ALA A 42 -2.61 -1.84 1.38
N SER A 43 -3.28 -1.16 2.32
CA SER A 43 -3.49 0.29 2.27
C SER A 43 -2.27 0.97 2.86
N MET A 44 -1.59 1.78 2.06
CA MET A 44 -0.36 2.47 2.45
C MET A 44 -0.50 3.98 2.28
N VAL A 45 0.10 4.75 3.19
CA VAL A 45 0.13 6.22 3.13
C VAL A 45 1.54 6.74 3.16
N ARG A 46 1.78 7.89 2.54
CA ARG A 46 3.03 8.62 2.66
C ARG A 46 2.75 10.07 3.03
N ASP A 47 3.53 10.58 3.98
CA ASP A 47 3.53 12.00 4.32
C ASP A 47 4.13 12.81 3.17
N PRO A 48 3.61 14.02 2.90
CA PRO A 48 4.16 14.87 1.85
C PRO A 48 5.61 15.23 2.18
N LEU A 49 6.46 15.27 1.15
CA LEU A 49 7.82 15.77 1.30
C LEU A 49 7.74 17.24 1.72
N ARG A 50 8.44 17.61 2.79
CA ARG A 50 8.52 19.00 3.28
C ARG A 50 9.30 19.87 2.29
#